data_AF-A0A8H6JAA1-F1
#
_entry.id   AF-A0A8H6JAA1-F1
#
_cell.length_a   1.000
_cell.length_b   1.000
_cell.length_c   1.000
_cell.angle_alpha   90.00
_cell.angle_beta   90.00
_cell.angle_gamma   90.00
#
_symmetry.space_group_name_H-M   'P 1'
#
loop_
_entity.id
_entity.type
_entity.pdbx_description
1 polymer ?
#
loop_
_entity_poly.entity_id
_entity_poly.type
_entity_poly.pdbx_seq_one_letter_code
_entity_poly.pdbx_strand_id
1 'polypeptide(L)'
;MSDEWFTSKLFPYGNGSTEDGCRASEAQALKDYLRKKTTAAEAARAITQQIDHSITAEDNLNEELPRLWGLLQDALWELPEENIEPLIELLKAIEELPKPDISALERRKQPEEALWKGLSGGAEVEARMVAAGSGGMNIDEGYKRIADALESSNWLLELNLPAAAKWLAFLGKQFFEGAKDGKESWGLRMLSTSMSQPGYRDLSKSKSDVKMTLERWEFWEARLRELQREEGHVGEAAKLSLTAIDKIHASS
;
A
#
# COMPACT_ATOMS: atom_id res chain seq x y z
N MET A 1 -2.75 22.74 -3.27
CA MET A 1 -1.40 22.18 -3.51
C MET A 1 -0.41 23.31 -3.78
N SER A 2 0.62 23.49 -2.94
CA SER A 2 1.65 24.51 -3.13
C SER A 2 2.77 24.01 -4.06
N ASP A 3 3.45 24.92 -4.74
CA ASP A 3 4.61 24.61 -5.58
C ASP A 3 5.85 24.19 -4.77
N GLU A 4 5.83 24.50 -3.47
CA GLU A 4 6.88 24.18 -2.52
C GLU A 4 7.03 22.67 -2.32
N TRP A 5 5.92 21.92 -2.35
CA TRP A 5 5.97 20.46 -2.25
C TRP A 5 6.78 19.83 -3.39
N PHE A 6 6.52 20.23 -4.63
CA PHE A 6 7.28 19.70 -5.78
C PHE A 6 8.77 20.06 -5.70
N THR A 7 9.06 21.26 -5.20
CA THR A 7 10.43 21.75 -5.06
C THR A 7 11.17 20.97 -3.96
N SER A 8 10.48 20.59 -2.89
CA SER A 8 11.07 19.82 -1.79
C SER A 8 11.37 18.37 -2.17
N LYS A 9 10.76 17.84 -3.24
CA LYS A 9 11.00 16.47 -3.74
C LYS A 9 12.11 16.38 -4.79
N LEU A 10 12.74 17.49 -5.19
CA LEU A 10 13.76 17.49 -6.23
C LEU A 10 15.11 16.93 -5.75
N PHE A 11 15.79 16.21 -6.65
CA PHE A 11 17.17 15.78 -6.51
C PHE A 11 18.18 16.90 -6.88
N PRO A 12 19.28 17.09 -6.10
CA PRO A 12 19.50 16.57 -4.74
C PRO A 12 18.62 17.32 -3.72
N TYR A 13 18.22 16.66 -2.63
CA TYR A 13 17.57 17.36 -1.52
C TYR A 13 18.45 18.55 -1.09
N GLY A 14 17.83 19.68 -0.72
CA GLY A 14 18.52 20.91 -0.31
C GLY A 14 19.48 20.79 0.89
N ASN A 15 19.67 19.59 1.45
CA ASN A 15 20.66 19.25 2.46
C ASN A 15 21.98 18.67 1.88
N GLY A 16 22.10 18.52 0.56
CA GLY A 16 23.28 17.95 -0.09
C GLY A 16 23.35 16.42 -0.09
N SER A 17 22.26 15.72 0.28
CA SER A 17 22.14 14.28 0.07
C SER A 17 22.04 13.97 -1.43
N THR A 18 22.93 13.11 -1.90
CA THR A 18 22.97 12.60 -3.29
C THR A 18 22.21 11.28 -3.46
N GLU A 19 21.46 10.85 -2.44
CA GLU A 19 20.82 9.53 -2.46
C GLU A 19 19.33 9.62 -2.80
N ASP A 20 18.64 10.69 -2.38
CA ASP A 20 17.17 10.75 -2.46
C ASP A 20 16.65 11.97 -3.26
N GLY A 21 15.52 11.78 -3.96
CA GLY A 21 14.78 12.84 -4.69
C GLY A 21 14.46 12.48 -6.15
N CYS A 22 13.46 13.16 -6.73
CA CYS A 22 13.04 13.00 -8.12
C CYS A 22 13.63 14.07 -9.04
N ARG A 23 13.59 13.83 -10.36
CA ARG A 23 14.07 14.80 -11.35
C ARG A 23 13.08 15.96 -11.45
N ALA A 24 13.61 17.15 -11.77
CA ALA A 24 12.79 18.34 -12.03
C ALA A 24 11.74 18.10 -13.13
N SER A 25 12.05 17.28 -14.14
CA SER A 25 11.11 16.90 -15.19
C SER A 25 9.96 16.01 -14.67
N GLU A 26 10.24 15.08 -13.78
CA GLU A 26 9.25 14.17 -13.19
C GLU A 26 8.29 14.93 -12.28
N ALA A 27 8.85 15.76 -11.39
CA ALA A 27 8.07 16.65 -10.54
C ALA A 27 7.20 17.61 -11.37
N GLN A 28 7.74 18.16 -12.45
CA GLN A 28 7.00 19.07 -13.32
C GLN A 28 5.87 18.35 -14.09
N ALA A 29 6.12 17.14 -14.59
CA ALA A 29 5.11 16.35 -15.27
C ALA A 29 3.96 15.95 -14.32
N LEU A 30 4.28 15.51 -13.09
CA LEU A 30 3.29 15.23 -12.06
C LEU A 30 2.49 16.49 -11.68
N LYS A 31 3.17 17.63 -11.52
CA LYS A 31 2.54 18.91 -11.22
C LYS A 31 1.57 19.36 -12.31
N ASP A 32 1.95 19.23 -13.57
CA ASP A 32 1.08 19.60 -14.69
C ASP A 32 -0.12 18.66 -14.81
N TYR A 33 0.05 17.38 -14.51
CA TYR A 33 -1.04 16.41 -14.45
C TYR A 33 -2.05 16.73 -13.33
N LEU A 34 -1.58 16.93 -12.10
CA LEU A 34 -2.45 17.28 -10.97
C LEU A 34 -3.14 18.63 -11.14
N ARG A 35 -2.60 19.50 -11.99
CA ARG A 35 -3.22 20.77 -12.43
C ARG A 35 -4.12 20.63 -13.64
N LYS A 36 -4.38 19.41 -14.11
CA LYS A 36 -5.24 19.08 -15.26
C LYS A 36 -4.77 19.73 -16.56
N LYS A 37 -3.47 19.98 -16.70
CA LYS A 37 -2.88 20.50 -17.94
C LYS A 37 -2.50 19.41 -18.94
N THR A 38 -2.36 18.18 -18.44
CA THR A 38 -2.03 16.98 -19.20
C THR A 38 -2.99 15.87 -18.82
N THR A 39 -3.12 14.87 -19.70
CA THR A 39 -3.83 13.63 -19.42
C THR A 39 -2.97 12.64 -18.64
N ALA A 40 -3.57 11.62 -18.02
CA ALA A 40 -2.84 10.57 -17.31
C ALA A 40 -1.84 9.85 -18.24
N ALA A 41 -2.22 9.60 -19.50
CA ALA A 41 -1.35 8.96 -20.48
C ALA A 41 -0.16 9.85 -20.90
N GLU A 42 -0.38 11.15 -21.08
CA GLU A 42 0.70 12.10 -21.40
C GLU A 42 1.66 12.28 -20.23
N ALA A 43 1.11 12.38 -19.02
CA ALA A 43 1.88 12.48 -17.79
C ALA A 43 2.68 11.20 -17.53
N ALA A 44 2.06 10.02 -17.68
CA ALA A 44 2.73 8.73 -17.56
C ALA A 44 3.94 8.65 -18.50
N ARG A 45 3.76 8.97 -19.79
CA ARG A 45 4.87 9.02 -20.74
C ARG A 45 5.94 10.02 -20.31
N ALA A 46 5.58 11.25 -19.98
CA ALA A 46 6.53 12.29 -19.61
C ALA A 46 7.34 11.94 -18.35
N ILE A 47 6.70 11.28 -17.38
CA ILE A 47 7.32 10.81 -16.13
C ILE A 47 8.27 9.65 -16.40
N THR A 48 7.92 8.69 -17.27
CA THR A 48 8.75 7.51 -17.55
C THR A 48 9.75 7.70 -18.69
N GLN A 49 9.64 8.76 -19.48
CA GLN A 49 10.42 8.97 -20.71
C GLN A 49 11.94 9.03 -20.46
N GLN A 50 12.37 9.52 -19.30
CA GLN A 50 13.81 9.57 -19.00
C GLN A 50 14.40 8.23 -18.57
N ILE A 51 13.56 7.31 -18.07
CA ILE A 51 13.98 5.93 -17.82
C ILE A 51 14.38 5.29 -19.15
N ASP A 52 13.61 5.53 -20.22
CA ASP A 52 13.88 5.00 -21.57
C ASP A 52 15.23 5.45 -22.16
N HIS A 53 15.66 6.68 -21.89
CA HIS A 53 16.93 7.24 -22.38
C HIS A 53 18.14 7.01 -21.45
N SER A 54 17.88 6.60 -20.21
CA SER A 54 18.89 6.34 -19.15
C SER A 54 19.39 4.88 -19.15
N ILE A 55 18.69 3.98 -19.86
CA ILE A 55 18.94 2.53 -19.97
C ILE A 55 20.33 2.14 -20.50
N THR A 56 21.18 3.08 -20.94
CA THR A 56 22.52 2.76 -21.44
C THR A 56 23.50 2.25 -20.37
N ALA A 57 23.18 2.31 -19.07
CA ALA A 57 23.99 1.73 -18.01
C ALA A 57 23.10 1.03 -16.95
N GLU A 58 23.32 -0.27 -16.71
CA GLU A 58 22.58 -1.10 -15.74
C GLU A 58 22.52 -0.49 -14.33
N ASP A 59 23.56 0.24 -13.93
CA ASP A 59 23.64 0.89 -12.61
C ASP A 59 22.59 1.99 -12.41
N ASN A 60 22.11 2.63 -13.48
CA ASN A 60 21.19 3.76 -13.39
C ASN A 60 19.74 3.31 -13.14
N LEU A 61 19.31 2.16 -13.67
CA LEU A 61 17.91 1.72 -13.58
C LEU A 61 17.49 1.37 -12.13
N ASN A 62 18.41 0.79 -11.37
CA ASN A 62 18.19 0.39 -9.97
C ASN A 62 18.08 1.59 -9.02
N GLU A 63 18.58 2.76 -9.42
CA GLU A 63 18.46 4.00 -8.64
C GLU A 63 17.27 4.84 -9.12
N GLU A 64 16.99 4.86 -10.42
CA GLU A 64 15.94 5.69 -11.03
C GLU A 64 14.52 5.15 -10.76
N LEU A 65 14.32 3.82 -10.79
CA LEU A 65 13.00 3.24 -10.54
C LEU A 65 12.52 3.47 -9.09
N PRO A 66 13.34 3.24 -8.04
CA PRO A 66 12.94 3.55 -6.67
C PRO A 66 12.71 5.04 -6.42
N ARG A 67 13.46 5.94 -7.08
CA ARG A 67 13.26 7.39 -6.96
C ARG A 67 11.92 7.84 -7.53
N LEU A 68 11.58 7.38 -8.73
CA LEU A 68 10.29 7.66 -9.32
C LEU A 68 9.15 7.11 -8.46
N TRP A 69 9.31 5.87 -7.97
CA TRP A 69 8.30 5.26 -7.12
C TRP A 69 8.16 6.02 -5.80
N GLY A 70 9.27 6.47 -5.20
CA GLY A 70 9.29 7.34 -4.03
C GLY A 70 8.52 8.65 -4.24
N LEU A 71 8.68 9.30 -5.40
CA LEU A 71 7.90 10.51 -5.72
C LEU A 71 6.39 10.25 -5.74
N LEU A 72 5.97 9.17 -6.42
CA LEU A 72 4.54 8.85 -6.55
C LEU A 72 3.94 8.41 -5.21
N GLN A 73 4.72 7.71 -4.38
CA GLN A 73 4.34 7.34 -3.02
C GLN A 73 4.21 8.57 -2.11
N ASP A 74 5.20 9.46 -2.13
CA ASP A 74 5.15 10.73 -1.41
C ASP A 74 3.94 11.56 -1.86
N ALA A 75 3.64 11.57 -3.16
CA ALA A 75 2.47 12.27 -3.68
C ALA A 75 1.17 11.69 -3.12
N LEU A 76 1.06 10.37 -3.06
CA LEU A 76 -0.12 9.69 -2.52
C LEU A 76 -0.28 9.87 -1.00
N TRP A 77 0.84 10.01 -0.27
CA TRP A 77 0.84 10.18 1.18
C TRP A 77 0.67 11.63 1.63
N GLU A 78 1.35 12.58 0.98
CA GLU A 78 1.48 13.96 1.45
C GLU A 78 0.51 14.93 0.78
N LEU A 79 -0.02 14.60 -0.40
CA LEU A 79 -0.93 15.50 -1.10
C LEU A 79 -2.36 15.35 -0.57
N PRO A 80 -3.17 16.44 -0.66
CA PRO A 80 -4.58 16.39 -0.26
C PRO A 80 -5.38 15.30 -0.97
N GLU A 81 -6.39 14.75 -0.28
CA GLU A 81 -7.22 13.62 -0.74
C GLU A 81 -7.81 13.82 -2.15
N GLU A 82 -8.10 15.07 -2.57
CA GLU A 82 -8.59 15.36 -3.92
C GLU A 82 -7.64 14.92 -5.04
N ASN A 83 -6.37 14.66 -4.73
CA ASN A 83 -5.36 14.20 -5.68
C ASN A 83 -5.25 12.67 -5.74
N ILE A 84 -5.85 11.92 -4.81
CA ILE A 84 -5.69 10.46 -4.74
C ILE A 84 -6.23 9.77 -6.00
N GLU A 85 -7.46 10.07 -6.42
CA GLU A 85 -8.06 9.45 -7.62
C GLU A 85 -7.27 9.77 -8.90
N PRO A 86 -6.87 11.04 -9.16
CA PRO A 86 -5.92 11.35 -10.23
C PRO A 86 -4.62 10.54 -10.12
N LEU A 87 -4.00 10.46 -8.93
CA LEU A 87 -2.75 9.71 -8.77
C LEU A 87 -2.91 8.21 -9.07
N ILE A 88 -4.04 7.62 -8.70
CA ILE A 88 -4.37 6.23 -9.06
C ILE A 88 -4.54 6.08 -10.58
N GLU A 89 -5.20 7.03 -11.25
CA GLU A 89 -5.34 7.03 -12.71
C GLU A 89 -3.98 7.15 -13.41
N LEU A 90 -3.08 7.99 -12.88
CA LEU A 90 -1.71 8.10 -13.37
C LEU A 90 -0.94 6.79 -13.23
N LEU A 91 -1.04 6.12 -12.07
CA LEU A 91 -0.40 4.82 -11.84
C LEU A 91 -0.88 3.77 -12.84
N LYS A 92 -2.20 3.71 -13.11
CA LYS A 92 -2.77 2.85 -14.15
C LYS A 92 -2.17 3.15 -15.51
N ALA A 93 -2.11 4.43 -15.88
CA ALA A 93 -1.55 4.84 -17.16
C ALA A 93 -0.06 4.47 -17.30
N ILE A 94 0.71 4.50 -16.20
CA ILE A 94 2.10 4.02 -16.18
C ILE A 94 2.17 2.50 -16.39
N GLU A 95 1.30 1.72 -15.76
CA GLU A 95 1.25 0.26 -15.93
C GLU A 95 0.86 -0.18 -17.35
N GLU A 96 0.06 0.62 -18.05
CA GLU A 96 -0.35 0.37 -19.44
C GLU A 96 0.73 0.70 -20.47
N LEU A 97 1.82 1.37 -20.08
CA LEU A 97 2.92 1.65 -20.99
C LEU A 97 3.63 0.36 -21.43
N PRO A 98 4.22 0.34 -22.64
CA PRO A 98 5.03 -0.79 -23.08
C PRO A 98 6.12 -1.06 -22.05
N LYS A 99 6.20 -2.31 -21.57
CA LYS A 99 7.25 -2.68 -20.63
C LYS A 99 8.61 -2.42 -21.30
N PRO A 100 9.52 -1.68 -20.64
CA PRO A 100 10.88 -1.54 -21.15
C PRO A 100 11.50 -2.95 -21.30
N ASP A 101 12.31 -3.15 -22.33
CA ASP A 101 12.96 -4.44 -22.57
C ASP A 101 14.06 -4.66 -21.52
N ILE A 102 13.66 -5.27 -20.40
CA ILE A 102 14.48 -5.57 -19.23
C ILE A 102 15.08 -6.98 -19.27
N SER A 103 15.07 -7.64 -20.43
CA SER A 103 15.58 -9.01 -20.59
C SER A 103 17.08 -9.17 -20.25
N ALA A 104 17.84 -8.07 -20.14
CA ALA A 104 19.22 -8.05 -19.65
C ALA A 104 19.37 -8.13 -18.11
N LEU A 105 18.32 -7.81 -17.32
CA LEU A 105 18.42 -7.45 -15.89
C LEU A 105 18.17 -8.59 -14.87
N GLU A 106 17.92 -9.83 -15.28
CA GLU A 106 17.42 -10.92 -14.39
C GLU A 106 18.36 -11.40 -13.26
N ARG A 107 19.42 -10.67 -12.86
CA ARG A 107 20.33 -11.13 -11.81
C ARG A 107 20.70 -10.04 -10.80
N ARG A 108 19.79 -9.70 -9.87
CA ARG A 108 20.08 -9.54 -8.42
C ARG A 108 18.80 -9.21 -7.63
N LYS A 109 18.85 -9.63 -6.36
CA LYS A 109 17.77 -9.66 -5.37
C LYS A 109 17.10 -8.29 -5.18
N GLN A 110 15.76 -8.29 -5.17
CA GLN A 110 14.91 -7.18 -4.74
C GLN A 110 15.43 -6.53 -3.44
N PRO A 111 15.43 -5.19 -3.31
CA PRO A 111 15.74 -4.52 -2.06
C PRO A 111 14.65 -4.82 -1.01
N GLU A 112 15.09 -5.06 0.22
CA GLU A 112 14.26 -5.43 1.38
C GLU A 112 13.20 -4.36 1.71
N GLU A 113 11.96 -4.64 1.32
CA GLU A 113 10.65 -4.61 2.02
C GLU A 113 10.42 -3.87 3.39
N ALA A 114 11.35 -3.10 3.94
CA ALA A 114 11.31 -2.72 5.36
C ALA A 114 10.75 -1.32 5.68
N LEU A 115 10.71 -0.37 4.74
CA LEU A 115 10.35 1.02 5.08
C LEU A 115 8.83 1.30 5.14
N TRP A 116 8.01 0.49 4.46
CA TRP A 116 6.58 0.79 4.17
C TRP A 116 5.57 0.26 5.21
N LYS A 117 6.01 -0.59 6.15
CA LYS A 117 5.10 -1.47 6.90
C LYS A 117 4.39 -0.82 8.11
N GLY A 118 4.54 0.48 8.36
CA GLY A 118 4.14 1.08 9.63
C GLY A 118 3.01 2.12 9.64
N LEU A 119 2.79 2.90 8.59
CA LEU A 119 1.99 4.14 8.73
C LEU A 119 0.59 4.04 8.08
N SER A 120 -0.43 4.53 8.79
CA SER A 120 -1.85 4.36 8.45
C SER A 120 -2.29 4.96 7.10
N GLY A 121 -1.69 6.07 6.66
CA GLY A 121 -1.95 6.63 5.33
C GLY A 121 -1.39 5.80 4.16
N GLY A 122 -0.37 4.95 4.38
CA GLY A 122 0.22 4.09 3.37
C GLY A 122 -0.72 2.92 3.13
N ALA A 123 -1.29 2.37 4.20
CA ALA A 123 -2.29 1.33 4.12
C ALA A 123 -3.56 1.76 3.38
N GLU A 124 -3.97 3.03 3.48
CA GLU A 124 -5.08 3.54 2.66
C GLU A 124 -4.73 3.57 1.18
N VAL A 125 -3.58 4.11 0.84
CA VAL A 125 -3.09 4.16 -0.55
C VAL A 125 -2.95 2.76 -1.12
N GLU A 126 -2.31 1.84 -0.39
CA GLU A 126 -2.16 0.42 -0.76
C GLU A 126 -3.54 -0.23 -1.00
N ALA A 127 -4.49 -0.06 -0.08
CA ALA A 127 -5.81 -0.64 -0.20
C ALA A 127 -6.59 -0.08 -1.40
N ARG A 128 -6.46 1.22 -1.69
CA ARG A 128 -7.08 1.84 -2.87
C ARG A 128 -6.41 1.37 -4.17
N MET A 129 -5.09 1.22 -4.21
CA MET A 129 -4.37 0.68 -5.36
C MET A 129 -4.82 -0.75 -5.68
N VAL A 130 -4.93 -1.61 -4.65
CA VAL A 130 -5.46 -2.97 -4.82
C VAL A 130 -6.93 -2.96 -5.27
N ALA A 131 -7.78 -2.11 -4.68
CA ALA A 131 -9.17 -1.96 -5.12
C ALA A 131 -9.28 -1.50 -6.58
N ALA A 132 -8.33 -0.70 -7.03
CA ALA A 132 -8.24 -0.19 -8.38
C ALA A 132 -7.60 -1.17 -9.38
N GLY A 133 -7.03 -2.29 -8.90
CA GLY A 133 -6.33 -3.29 -9.71
C GLY A 133 -4.96 -2.82 -10.21
N SER A 134 -4.26 -1.99 -9.43
CA SER A 134 -3.04 -1.29 -9.84
C SER A 134 -1.92 -1.36 -8.81
N GLY A 135 -0.70 -1.02 -9.22
CA GLY A 135 0.49 -0.92 -8.40
C GLY A 135 1.24 -2.22 -8.16
N GLY A 136 0.92 -3.29 -8.89
CA GLY A 136 1.46 -4.64 -8.64
C GLY A 136 1.19 -5.23 -7.24
N MET A 137 0.44 -4.53 -6.39
CA MET A 137 0.08 -4.99 -5.05
C MET A 137 -1.04 -6.02 -5.11
N ASN A 138 -0.96 -7.01 -4.23
CA ASN A 138 -2.00 -8.02 -4.08
C ASN A 138 -2.76 -7.85 -2.76
N ILE A 139 -3.96 -8.42 -2.74
CA ILE A 139 -4.82 -8.44 -1.55
C ILE A 139 -4.22 -9.22 -0.37
N ASP A 140 -3.15 -10.00 -0.60
CA ASP A 140 -2.48 -10.78 0.43
C ASP A 140 -1.74 -9.90 1.43
N GLU A 141 -1.24 -8.74 1.02
CA GLU A 141 -0.72 -7.73 1.97
C GLU A 141 -1.80 -7.28 2.94
N GLY A 142 -3.01 -7.03 2.45
CA GLY A 142 -4.15 -6.70 3.30
C GLY A 142 -4.51 -7.81 4.27
N TYR A 143 -4.54 -9.07 3.80
CA TYR A 143 -4.72 -10.23 4.68
C TYR A 143 -3.68 -10.27 5.80
N LYS A 144 -2.41 -10.03 5.47
CA LYS A 144 -1.32 -9.98 6.45
C LYS A 144 -1.52 -8.87 7.47
N ARG A 145 -1.79 -7.64 7.03
CA ARG A 145 -1.96 -6.48 7.93
C ARG A 145 -3.12 -6.69 8.91
N ILE A 146 -4.24 -7.20 8.43
CA ILE A 146 -5.41 -7.47 9.27
C ILE A 146 -5.12 -8.60 10.25
N ALA A 147 -4.53 -9.71 9.77
CA ALA A 147 -4.21 -10.83 10.63
C ALA A 147 -3.14 -10.49 11.67
N ASP A 148 -2.10 -9.74 11.32
CA ASP A 148 -1.08 -9.29 12.29
C ASP A 148 -1.68 -8.34 13.33
N ALA A 149 -2.60 -7.46 12.94
CA ALA A 149 -3.26 -6.53 13.86
C ALA A 149 -4.29 -7.21 14.79
N LEU A 150 -5.00 -8.24 14.33
CA LEU A 150 -6.12 -8.82 15.07
C LEU A 150 -5.83 -10.19 15.69
N GLU A 151 -4.87 -10.94 15.15
CA GLU A 151 -4.54 -12.29 15.61
C GLU A 151 -3.27 -12.37 16.46
N SER A 152 -2.58 -11.24 16.69
CA SER A 152 -1.41 -11.18 17.56
C SER A 152 -1.64 -10.31 18.80
N SER A 153 -1.25 -10.82 19.97
CA SER A 153 -1.23 -10.07 21.23
C SER A 153 0.03 -9.21 21.41
N ASN A 154 1.09 -9.48 20.65
CA ASN A 154 2.39 -8.82 20.78
C ASN A 154 2.58 -7.66 19.78
N TRP A 155 1.59 -7.41 18.92
CA TRP A 155 1.68 -6.42 17.86
C TRP A 155 1.21 -5.04 18.36
N LEU A 156 1.92 -3.98 17.98
CA LEU A 156 1.61 -2.61 18.41
C LEU A 156 0.27 -2.14 17.80
N LEU A 157 -0.84 -2.38 18.52
CA LEU A 157 -2.21 -2.10 18.06
C LEU A 157 -2.41 -0.64 17.65
N GLU A 158 -1.85 0.30 18.39
CA GLU A 158 -1.96 1.74 18.10
C GLU A 158 -1.45 2.13 16.72
N LEU A 159 -0.44 1.40 16.22
CA LEU A 159 0.14 1.64 14.91
C LEU A 159 -0.59 0.85 13.81
N ASN A 160 -0.92 -0.41 14.11
CA ASN A 160 -1.30 -1.38 13.09
C ASN A 160 -2.80 -1.51 12.88
N LEU A 161 -3.61 -1.28 13.93
CA LEU A 161 -5.05 -1.34 13.80
C LEU A 161 -5.60 -0.24 12.87
N PRO A 162 -5.11 1.02 12.91
CA PRO A 162 -5.50 2.03 11.93
C PRO A 162 -5.19 1.60 10.48
N ALA A 163 -4.04 0.97 10.24
CA ALA A 163 -3.69 0.45 8.92
C ALA A 163 -4.66 -0.67 8.49
N ALA A 164 -4.92 -1.66 9.34
CA ALA A 164 -5.88 -2.73 9.08
C ALA A 164 -7.30 -2.19 8.82
N ALA A 165 -7.71 -1.13 9.53
CA ALA A 165 -9.00 -0.49 9.35
C ALA A 165 -9.16 0.11 7.95
N LYS A 166 -8.09 0.68 7.36
CA LYS A 166 -8.12 1.16 5.98
C LYS A 166 -8.33 0.02 4.98
N TRP A 167 -7.61 -1.09 5.13
CA TRP A 167 -7.82 -2.28 4.31
C TRP A 167 -9.25 -2.82 4.42
N LEU A 168 -9.81 -2.93 5.62
CA LEU A 168 -11.19 -3.37 5.81
C LEU A 168 -12.22 -2.38 5.22
N ALA A 169 -11.96 -1.08 5.29
CA ALA A 169 -12.85 -0.06 4.73
C ALA A 169 -12.95 -0.14 3.20
N PHE A 170 -11.84 -0.35 2.49
CA PHE A 170 -11.82 -0.38 1.02
C PHE A 170 -12.05 -1.77 0.43
N LEU A 171 -11.55 -2.82 1.09
CA LEU A 171 -11.50 -4.18 0.56
C LEU A 171 -12.24 -5.20 1.41
N GLY A 172 -12.93 -4.78 2.47
CA GLY A 172 -13.69 -5.65 3.37
C GLY A 172 -14.59 -6.66 2.66
N LYS A 173 -15.31 -6.23 1.60
CA LYS A 173 -16.17 -7.11 0.82
C LYS A 173 -15.39 -8.25 0.16
N GLN A 174 -14.23 -7.95 -0.43
CA GLN A 174 -13.39 -8.97 -1.07
C GLN A 174 -12.78 -9.93 -0.05
N PHE A 175 -12.44 -9.45 1.15
CA PHE A 175 -12.00 -10.32 2.25
C PHE A 175 -13.12 -11.25 2.72
N PHE A 176 -14.35 -10.74 2.82
CA PHE A 176 -15.51 -11.54 3.22
C PHE A 176 -15.90 -12.58 2.16
N GLU A 177 -15.87 -12.22 0.87
CA GLU A 177 -16.03 -13.18 -0.23
C GLU A 177 -14.92 -14.25 -0.19
N GLY A 178 -13.66 -13.84 0.03
CA GLY A 178 -12.57 -14.76 0.25
C GLY A 178 -12.79 -15.72 1.43
N ALA A 179 -13.46 -15.27 2.49
CA ALA A 179 -13.84 -16.10 3.63
C ALA A 179 -14.93 -17.13 3.28
N LYS A 180 -15.89 -16.77 2.44
CA LYS A 180 -16.93 -17.68 1.91
C LYS A 180 -16.33 -18.75 1.01
N ASP A 181 -15.38 -18.36 0.16
CA ASP A 181 -14.77 -19.22 -0.84
C ASP A 181 -13.59 -20.05 -0.31
N GLY A 182 -13.13 -19.79 0.92
CA GLY A 182 -11.98 -20.49 1.49
C GLY A 182 -10.66 -20.11 0.85
N LYS A 183 -10.52 -18.85 0.38
CA LYS A 183 -9.39 -18.35 -0.41
C LYS A 183 -8.06 -18.55 0.32
N GLU A 184 -7.09 -19.11 -0.37
CA GLU A 184 -5.71 -19.20 0.12
C GLU A 184 -5.00 -17.86 -0.07
N SER A 185 -4.20 -17.48 0.92
CA SER A 185 -3.39 -16.26 0.89
C SER A 185 -2.08 -16.49 1.63
N TRP A 186 -0.96 -16.07 1.02
CA TRP A 186 0.33 -16.12 1.71
C TRP A 186 0.37 -15.15 2.89
N GLY A 187 -0.41 -14.08 2.88
CA GLY A 187 -0.51 -13.13 3.98
C GLY A 187 -1.11 -13.72 5.25
N LEU A 188 -1.88 -14.81 5.12
CA LEU A 188 -2.43 -15.54 6.25
C LEU A 188 -1.44 -16.55 6.85
N ARG A 189 -0.41 -16.96 6.10
CA ARG A 189 0.60 -17.91 6.57
C ARG A 189 1.29 -17.36 7.82
N MET A 190 1.36 -18.19 8.86
CA MET A 190 2.13 -17.87 10.06
C MET A 190 3.62 -17.87 9.70
N LEU A 191 4.29 -16.72 9.86
CA LEU A 191 5.69 -16.55 9.46
C LEU A 191 6.69 -16.98 10.53
N SER A 192 6.23 -17.20 11.75
CA SER A 192 7.06 -17.60 12.89
C SER A 192 6.28 -18.51 13.84
N THR A 193 6.98 -19.48 14.44
CA THR A 193 6.46 -20.33 15.53
C THR A 193 6.86 -19.82 16.92
N SER A 194 7.61 -18.71 16.99
CA SER A 194 8.09 -18.15 18.25
C SER A 194 7.27 -16.94 18.69
N MET A 195 6.78 -16.97 19.93
CA MET A 195 5.99 -15.88 20.56
C MET A 195 6.71 -14.54 20.61
N SER A 196 8.04 -14.54 20.53
CA SER A 196 8.87 -13.33 20.61
C SER A 196 9.16 -12.69 19.25
N GLN A 197 8.68 -13.26 18.15
CA GLN A 197 8.98 -12.79 16.79
C GLN A 197 7.75 -12.13 16.13
N PRO A 198 7.96 -11.09 15.32
CA PRO A 198 6.95 -10.56 14.40
C PRO A 198 6.26 -11.66 13.58
N GLY A 199 4.94 -11.58 13.44
CA GLY A 199 4.15 -12.55 12.65
C GLY A 199 3.77 -13.84 13.39
N TYR A 200 4.03 -13.95 14.70
CA TYR A 200 3.38 -14.95 15.55
C TYR A 200 1.95 -14.50 15.89
N ARG A 201 0.97 -15.35 15.62
CA ARG A 201 -0.47 -15.05 15.75
C ARG A 201 -1.11 -15.94 16.82
N ASP A 202 -0.86 -15.59 18.07
CA ASP A 202 -1.26 -16.37 19.25
C ASP A 202 -2.75 -16.32 19.56
N LEU A 203 -3.46 -15.32 19.02
CA LEU A 203 -4.90 -15.16 19.21
C LEU A 203 -5.71 -15.86 18.13
N SER A 204 -5.08 -16.34 17.04
CA SER A 204 -5.77 -17.00 15.94
C SER A 204 -6.48 -18.27 16.41
N LYS A 205 -7.79 -18.35 16.16
CA LYS A 205 -8.60 -19.55 16.44
C LYS A 205 -8.84 -20.42 15.20
N SER A 206 -8.40 -19.96 14.03
CA SER A 206 -8.65 -20.69 12.79
C SER A 206 -7.82 -21.96 12.71
N LYS A 207 -8.43 -23.05 12.24
CA LYS A 207 -7.75 -24.33 12.01
C LYS A 207 -6.77 -24.32 10.84
N SER A 208 -6.87 -23.32 9.96
CA SER A 208 -5.99 -23.16 8.80
C SER A 208 -5.21 -21.87 8.96
N ASP A 209 -3.89 -21.93 8.86
CA ASP A 209 -3.06 -20.74 8.80
C ASP A 209 -3.14 -20.09 7.42
N VAL A 210 -3.21 -20.84 6.32
CA VAL A 210 -3.15 -20.27 4.96
C VAL A 210 -4.49 -19.87 4.30
N LYS A 211 -5.64 -20.22 4.89
CA LYS A 211 -6.97 -19.96 4.31
C LYS A 211 -7.74 -18.88 5.03
N MET A 212 -8.40 -18.00 4.29
CA MET A 212 -9.45 -17.17 4.84
C MET A 212 -10.70 -18.02 5.03
N THR A 213 -11.31 -17.96 6.21
CA THR A 213 -12.51 -18.75 6.54
C THR A 213 -13.54 -17.87 7.24
N LEU A 214 -14.81 -18.25 7.21
CA LEU A 214 -15.85 -17.56 7.98
C LEU A 214 -15.54 -17.55 9.48
N GLU A 215 -14.99 -18.63 10.04
CA GLU A 215 -14.54 -18.68 11.44
C GLU A 215 -13.47 -17.60 11.74
N ARG A 216 -12.50 -17.42 10.84
CA ARG A 216 -11.48 -16.36 10.96
C ARG A 216 -12.10 -14.97 10.83
N TRP A 217 -13.04 -14.77 9.91
CA TRP A 217 -13.78 -13.51 9.76
C TRP A 217 -14.56 -13.15 11.02
N GLU A 218 -15.34 -14.10 11.56
CA GLU A 218 -16.09 -13.94 12.80
C GLU A 218 -15.17 -13.63 13.98
N PHE A 219 -14.00 -14.27 14.04
CA PHE A 219 -12.98 -13.96 15.03
C PHE A 219 -12.49 -12.50 14.92
N TRP A 220 -12.15 -12.03 13.71
CA TRP A 220 -11.75 -10.64 13.50
C TRP A 220 -12.84 -9.65 13.90
N GLU A 221 -14.08 -9.92 13.52
CA GLU A 221 -15.22 -9.08 13.88
C GLU A 221 -15.40 -9.03 15.41
N ALA A 222 -15.37 -10.17 16.09
CA ALA A 222 -15.47 -10.23 17.54
C ALA A 222 -14.33 -9.46 18.21
N ARG A 223 -13.10 -9.59 17.71
CA ARG A 223 -11.95 -8.87 18.23
C ARG A 223 -12.09 -7.35 18.07
N LEU A 224 -12.58 -6.89 16.92
CA LEU A 224 -12.88 -5.47 16.70
C LEU A 224 -13.99 -4.97 17.64
N ARG A 225 -15.00 -5.80 17.93
CA ARG A 225 -16.07 -5.46 18.91
C ARG A 225 -15.56 -5.36 20.34
N GLU A 226 -14.46 -6.02 20.68
CA GLU A 226 -13.76 -5.81 21.96
C GLU A 226 -12.97 -4.49 21.93
N LEU A 227 -12.16 -4.29 20.89
CA LEU A 227 -11.24 -3.16 20.76
C LEU A 227 -11.94 -1.81 20.59
N GLN A 228 -13.18 -1.76 20.09
CA GLN A 228 -13.93 -0.50 19.98
C GLN A 228 -14.19 0.20 21.33
N ARG A 229 -14.02 -0.52 22.45
CA ARG A 229 -14.17 0.01 23.81
C ARG A 229 -12.90 0.71 24.31
N GLU A 230 -11.77 0.50 23.64
CA GLU A 230 -10.51 1.20 23.94
C GLU A 230 -10.63 2.69 23.60
N GLU A 231 -9.83 3.51 24.28
CA GLU A 231 -9.75 4.94 23.99
C GLU A 231 -8.73 5.23 22.87
N GLY A 232 -8.79 6.44 22.31
CA GLY A 232 -7.86 6.89 21.28
C GLY A 232 -7.96 6.15 19.95
N HIS A 233 -6.84 6.11 19.21
CA HIS A 233 -6.80 5.64 17.83
C HIS A 233 -7.18 4.17 17.65
N VAL A 234 -6.98 3.33 18.67
CA VAL A 234 -7.36 1.91 18.63
C VAL A 234 -8.89 1.78 18.59
N GLY A 235 -9.60 2.44 19.51
CA GLY A 235 -11.06 2.41 19.53
C GLY A 235 -11.69 3.03 18.28
N GLU A 236 -11.11 4.12 17.77
CA GLU A 236 -11.56 4.76 16.52
C GLU A 236 -11.38 3.86 15.30
N ALA A 237 -10.21 3.23 15.15
CA ALA A 237 -9.93 2.30 14.06
C ALA A 237 -10.83 1.05 14.11
N ALA A 238 -11.10 0.54 15.32
CA ALA A 238 -12.03 -0.57 15.50
C ALA A 238 -13.46 -0.21 15.08
N LYS A 239 -13.97 0.97 15.47
CA LYS A 239 -15.29 1.47 15.06
C LYS A 239 -15.40 1.66 13.55
N LEU A 240 -14.35 2.20 12.92
CA LEU A 240 -14.29 2.35 11.46
C LEU A 240 -14.38 0.99 10.77
N SER A 241 -13.61 0.01 11.25
CA SER A 241 -13.61 -1.35 10.72
C SER A 241 -14.98 -2.02 10.86
N LEU A 242 -15.61 -1.91 12.03
CA LEU A 242 -16.95 -2.46 12.27
C LEU A 242 -18.01 -1.81 11.39
N THR A 243 -17.93 -0.49 11.20
CA THR A 243 -18.82 0.22 10.26
C THR A 243 -18.70 -0.34 8.84
N ALA A 244 -17.49 -0.68 8.40
CA ALA A 244 -17.28 -1.32 7.10
C ALA A 244 -17.86 -2.75 7.06
N ILE A 245 -17.66 -3.53 8.12
CA ILE A 245 -18.19 -4.91 8.25
C ILE A 245 -19.73 -4.90 8.27
N ASP A 246 -20.36 -4.03 9.04
CA ASP A 246 -21.82 -3.94 9.13
C ASP A 246 -22.46 -3.59 7.77
N LYS A 247 -21.79 -2.77 6.94
CA LYS A 247 -22.22 -2.50 5.55
C LYS A 247 -22.17 -3.74 4.66
N ILE A 248 -21.17 -4.60 4.85
CA ILE A 248 -21.03 -5.85 4.08
C ILE A 248 -22.16 -6.81 4.44
N HIS A 249 -22.46 -6.96 5.74
CA HIS A 249 -23.57 -7.78 6.21
C HIS A 249 -24.92 -7.27 5.71
N ALA A 250 -25.12 -5.95 5.66
CA ALA A 250 -26.35 -5.35 5.14
C ALA A 250 -26.55 -5.50 3.62
N SER A 251 -25.50 -5.86 2.87
CA SER A 251 -25.51 -5.97 1.41
C SER A 251 -25.28 -7.39 0.88
N SER A 252 -25.15 -8.38 1.78
CA SER A 252 -24.94 -9.80 1.50
C SER A 252 -26.23 -10.62 1.64
#